data_AF-A0A1W6S718-F1
#
_entry.id   AF-A0A1W6S718-F1
#
_cell.length_a   1.000
_cell.length_b   1.000
_cell.length_c   1.000
_cell.angle_alpha   90.00
_cell.angle_beta   90.00
_cell.angle_gamma   90.00
#
_symmetry.space_group_name_H-M   'P 1'
#
loop_
_entity.id
_entity.type
_entity.pdbx_description
1 polymer ?
#
loop_
_entity_poly.entity_id
_entity_poly.type
_entity_poly.pdbx_seq_one_letter_code
_entity_poly.pdbx_strand_id
1 'polypeptide(L)' 'FSATAAAGDEKMCIDEIQALLKNKRYFIIVDDIWNTKSWEIIRSALTDCSFGSIKITTTRIYDIAQKAGDVYKL' A
#
# COMPACT_ATOMS: atom_id res chain seq x y z
N PHE A 1 -19.07 -7.16 -17.79
CA PHE A 1 -18.14 -7.65 -16.75
C PHE A 1 -18.50 -6.92 -15.46
N SER A 2 -19.02 -7.60 -14.44
CA SER A 2 -19.61 -6.95 -13.27
C SER A 2 -18.53 -6.60 -12.24
N ALA A 3 -18.44 -5.33 -11.85
CA ALA A 3 -17.46 -4.79 -10.90
C ALA A 3 -17.51 -5.43 -9.50
N THR A 4 -18.59 -6.15 -9.18
CA THR A 4 -18.85 -6.71 -7.85
C THR A 4 -17.96 -7.89 -7.49
N ALA A 5 -17.51 -8.69 -8.48
CA ALA A 5 -16.64 -9.84 -8.21
C ALA A 5 -15.20 -9.39 -7.87
N ALA A 6 -14.65 -8.46 -8.67
CA ALA A 6 -13.30 -7.92 -8.45
C ALA A 6 -13.17 -7.16 -7.12
N ALA A 7 -14.21 -6.42 -6.71
CA ALA A 7 -14.22 -5.75 -5.41
C ALA A 7 -14.25 -6.74 -4.22
N GLY A 8 -14.82 -7.94 -4.41
CA GLY A 8 -14.77 -9.02 -3.43
C GLY A 8 -13.34 -9.57 -3.27
N ASP A 9 -12.67 -9.81 -4.39
CA ASP A 9 -11.28 -10.32 -4.40
C ASP A 9 -10.29 -9.31 -3.81
N GLU A 10 -10.43 -8.02 -4.12
CA GLU A 10 -9.59 -6.96 -3.56
C GLU A 10 -9.70 -6.90 -2.02
N LYS A 11 -10.92 -6.99 -1.49
CA LYS A 11 -11.15 -6.95 -0.05
C LYS A 11 -10.55 -8.16 0.66
N MET A 12 -10.67 -9.35 0.07
CA MET A 12 -10.08 -10.57 0.63
C MET A 12 -8.55 -10.45 0.71
N CYS A 13 -7.90 -9.96 -0.35
CA CYS A 13 -6.45 -9.71 -0.34
C CYS A 13 -6.04 -8.69 0.74
N ILE A 14 -6.81 -7.60 0.89
CA ILE A 14 -6.56 -6.60 1.94
C ILE A 14 -6.64 -7.25 3.32
N ASP A 15 -7.70 -8.00 3.59
CA ASP A 15 -7.94 -8.62 4.90
C ASP A 15 -6.85 -9.66 5.23
N GLU A 16 -6.39 -10.43 4.24
CA GLU A 16 -5.28 -11.39 4.40
C GLU A 16 -3.95 -10.70 4.72
N ILE A 17 -3.59 -9.65 3.97
CA ILE A 17 -2.36 -8.88 4.21
C ILE A 17 -2.40 -8.27 5.61
N GLN A 18 -3.53 -7.68 5.99
CA GLN A 18 -3.69 -7.11 7.34
C GLN A 18 -3.53 -8.17 8.43
N ALA A 19 -4.13 -9.36 8.24
CA ALA A 19 -3.99 -10.47 9.18
C ALA A 19 -2.52 -10.95 9.30
N LEU A 20 -1.78 -10.99 8.19
CA LEU A 20 -0.37 -11.37 8.16
C LEU A 20 0.54 -10.37 8.87
N LEU A 21 0.28 -9.07 8.70
CA LEU A 21 1.10 -8.00 9.25
C LEU A 21 0.76 -7.65 10.72
N LYS A 22 -0.41 -8.07 11.19
CA LYS A 22 -0.91 -7.80 12.54
C LYS A 22 0.12 -8.20 13.61
N ASN A 23 0.46 -7.24 14.48
CA ASN A 23 1.43 -7.40 15.57
C ASN A 23 2.84 -7.83 15.14
N LYS A 24 3.20 -7.62 13.87
CA LYS A 24 4.55 -7.87 13.36
C LYS A 24 5.23 -6.56 13.01
N ARG A 25 6.56 -6.58 13.05
CA ARG A 25 7.39 -5.54 12.43
C ARG A 25 7.65 -5.95 11.00
N TYR A 26 7.47 -5.03 10.06
CA TYR A 26 7.66 -5.31 8.65
C TYR A 26 8.52 -4.25 7.96
N PHE A 27 9.19 -4.68 6.89
CA PHE A 27 9.92 -3.84 5.96
C PHE A 27 9.41 -4.17 4.56
N ILE A 28 8.66 -3.25 3.95
CA ILE A 28 7.98 -3.49 2.67
C ILE A 28 8.43 -2.42 1.68
N ILE A 29 8.87 -2.87 0.50
CA ILE A 29 9.19 -2.02 -0.64
C ILE A 29 8.11 -2.23 -1.69
N VAL A 30 7.48 -1.14 -2.13
CA VAL A 30 6.51 -1.15 -3.22
C VAL A 30 7.10 -0.36 -4.37
N ASP A 31 7.45 -1.06 -5.44
CA ASP A 31 8.07 -0.44 -6.62
C ASP A 31 7.03 -0.04 -7.68
N ASP A 32 7.40 0.98 -8.44
CA ASP A 32 6.74 1.49 -9.64
C ASP A 32 5.21 1.63 -9.52
N ILE A 33 4.75 2.59 -8.71
CA ILE A 33 3.31 2.91 -8.59
C ILE A 33 2.87 3.94 -9.64
N TRP A 34 1.84 3.59 -10.41
CA TRP A 34 1.42 4.34 -11.62
C TRP A 34 0.19 5.23 -11.43
N ASN A 35 -0.61 5.06 -10.37
CA ASN A 35 -1.76 5.94 -10.12
C ASN A 35 -2.13 6.00 -8.63
N THR A 36 -2.84 7.07 -8.26
CA THR A 36 -3.27 7.31 -6.86
C THR A 36 -4.16 6.19 -6.33
N LYS A 37 -5.10 5.68 -7.14
CA LYS A 37 -6.07 4.66 -6.70
C LYS A 37 -5.36 3.36 -6.28
N SER A 38 -4.36 2.94 -7.05
CA SER A 38 -3.51 1.80 -6.71
C SER A 38 -2.77 2.04 -5.39
N TRP A 39 -2.23 3.23 -5.17
CA TRP A 39 -1.61 3.56 -3.88
C TRP A 39 -2.61 3.50 -2.72
N GLU A 40 -3.83 4.01 -2.89
CA GLU A 40 -4.85 4.00 -1.84
C GLU A 40 -5.25 2.57 -1.42
N ILE A 41 -5.37 1.66 -2.38
CA ILE A 41 -5.64 0.23 -2.13
C ILE A 41 -4.45 -0.43 -1.42
N ILE A 42 -3.22 -0.18 -1.87
CA ILE A 42 -2.02 -0.73 -1.20
C ILE A 42 -1.90 -0.17 0.21
N ARG A 43 -2.18 1.13 0.40
CA ARG A 43 -2.14 1.80 1.70
C ARG A 43 -3.16 1.21 2.67
N SER A 44 -4.35 0.83 2.21
CA SER A 44 -5.37 0.22 3.06
C SER A 44 -4.98 -1.19 3.54
N ALA A 45 -4.24 -1.95 2.74
CA ALA A 45 -3.71 -3.26 3.14
C ALA A 45 -2.58 -3.15 4.18
N LEU A 46 -1.80 -2.07 4.13
CA LEU A 46 -0.61 -1.85 4.96
C LEU A 46 -0.89 -0.96 6.19
N THR A 47 -2.02 -1.18 6.87
CA THR A 47 -2.49 -0.37 8.01
C THR A 47 -1.61 -0.50 9.25
N ASP A 48 -1.64 0.58 10.04
CA ASP A 48 -0.98 0.79 11.33
C ASP A 48 0.45 0.28 11.46
N CYS A 49 1.38 1.22 11.27
CA CYS A 49 2.78 1.05 11.59
C CYS A 49 2.92 0.83 13.10
N SER A 50 3.03 -0.44 13.49
CA SER A 50 3.69 -0.78 14.75
C SER A 50 5.04 -0.07 14.80
N PHE A 51 5.44 0.43 15.98
CA PHE A 51 6.70 1.15 16.14
C PHE A 51 7.86 0.36 15.51
N GLY A 52 8.51 0.97 14.50
CA GLY A 52 9.66 0.40 13.79
C GLY A 52 9.34 -0.45 12.57
N SER A 53 8.11 -0.41 12.04
CA SER A 53 7.79 -0.86 10.68
C SER A 53 8.12 0.22 9.64
N ILE A 54 8.65 -0.17 8.49
CA ILE A 54 9.08 0.75 7.43
C ILE A 54 8.41 0.36 6.11
N LYS A 55 7.89 1.37 5.41
CA LYS A 55 7.41 1.27 4.03
C LYS A 55 8.23 2.20 3.16
N ILE A 56 8.75 1.67 2.06
CA ILE A 56 9.40 2.46 1.02
C ILE A 56 8.59 2.29 -0.25
N THR A 57 8.36 3.39 -0.95
CA THR A 57 7.61 3.39 -2.20
C THR A 57 8.38 4.17 -3.25
N THR A 58 8.55 3.56 -4.42
CA THR A 58 9.18 4.20 -5.58
C THR A 58 8.11 4.45 -6.64
N THR A 59 8.08 5.67 -7.16
CA THR A 59 7.13 6.10 -8.18
C THR A 59 7.76 7.21 -9.00
N ARG A 60 7.42 7.26 -10.28
CA ARG A 60 7.79 8.37 -11.18
C ARG A 60 6.83 9.56 -11.06
N ILE A 61 5.74 9.41 -10.30
CA ILE A 61 4.66 10.39 -10.19
C ILE A 61 4.78 11.10 -8.85
N TYR A 62 5.20 12.35 -8.89
CA TYR A 62 5.43 13.17 -7.71
C TYR A 62 4.21 13.25 -6.78
N ASP A 63 3.01 13.39 -7.33
CA ASP A 63 1.76 13.45 -6.55
C ASP A 63 1.51 12.17 -5.75
N ILE A 64 1.93 11.00 -6.26
CA ILE A 64 1.84 9.74 -5.52
C ILE A 64 2.88 9.71 -4.41
N ALA A 65 4.10 10.16 -4.69
CA ALA A 65 5.15 10.24 -3.67
C ALA A 65 4.73 11.13 -2.49
N GLN A 66 4.12 12.29 -2.76
CA GLN A 66 3.61 13.19 -1.71
C GLN A 66 2.49 12.55 -0.87
N LYS A 67 1.66 11.70 -1.48
CA LYS A 67 0.61 10.95 -0.76
C LYS A 67 1.17 9.74 -0.01
N ALA A 68 2.36 9.28 -0.35
CA ALA A 68 2.97 8.11 0.26
C ALA A 68 3.68 8.44 1.58
N GLY A 69 4.28 9.63 1.67
CA GLY A 69 4.95 10.11 2.87
C GLY A 69 6.03 11.13 2.53
N ASP A 70 7.14 11.08 3.27
CA ASP A 70 8.30 11.92 3.00
C ASP A 70 8.91 11.56 1.63
N VAL A 71 9.10 12.58 0.80
CA VAL A 71 9.58 12.39 -0.57
C VAL A 71 11.08 12.56 -0.63
N TYR A 72 11.78 11.48 -0.98
CA TYR A 72 13.17 11.57 -1.40
C TYR A 72 13.24 11.89 -2.91
N LYS A 73 13.93 12.97 -3.26
CA LYS A 73 14.20 13.33 -4.66
C LYS A 73 15.59 12.84 -5.03
N LEU A 74 15.67 11.98 -6.04
CA LEU A 74 16.91 11.56 -6.67
C LEU A 74 17.41 12.63 -7.64
#